data_AF-A0A1F6FWN3-F1
#
_entry.id   AF-A0A1F6FWN3-F1
#
_cell.length_a   1.000
_cell.length_b   1.000
_cell.length_c   1.000
_cell.angle_alpha   90.00
_cell.angle_beta   90.00
_cell.angle_gamma   90.00
#
_symmetry.space_group_name_H-M   'P 1'
#
loop_
_entity.id
_entity.type
_entity.pdbx_description
1 polymer ?
#
loop_
_entity_poly.entity_id
_entity_poly.type
_entity_poly.pdbx_seq_one_letter_code
_entity_poly.pdbx_strand_id
1 'polypeptide(L)'
;NYQPNKYHQYNKYGQSNYSPKAAVKNFTDLEVYQKALEGSVFVASEVMKGRPAADVGKAEIGKSHMSQISKKQETISKKALSSKSQISNPKQAKDSWEFNSDELESTIIKTMCITALSIPHLIAESHSKRFGESTECLKILDEVMLRCNKMVVYLEQARDICQTGIETARFKEEIDKYFYIRRKVLNLQRVWRKYIISNQGQSFPASKKDCP
;
A
#
# COMPACT_ATOMS: atom_id res chain seq x y z
N ASN A 1 -64.04 -27.89 33.33
CA ASN A 1 -64.10 -27.62 31.88
C ASN A 1 -63.20 -26.45 31.53
N TYR A 2 -62.23 -26.72 30.67
CA TYR A 2 -61.48 -25.81 29.79
C TYR A 2 -60.59 -24.69 30.39
N GLN A 3 -59.28 -24.83 30.11
CA GLN A 3 -58.30 -23.75 29.84
C GLN A 3 -58.10 -23.69 28.30
N PRO A 4 -57.44 -22.70 27.65
CA PRO A 4 -56.80 -21.43 28.09
C PRO A 4 -57.12 -20.23 27.15
N ASN A 5 -56.56 -19.03 27.39
CA ASN A 5 -55.94 -18.29 26.28
C ASN A 5 -54.85 -17.29 26.67
N LYS A 6 -53.79 -17.30 25.85
CA LYS A 6 -52.54 -16.52 25.94
C LYS A 6 -52.70 -15.15 25.28
N TYR A 7 -52.13 -14.10 25.88
CA TYR A 7 -51.53 -13.00 25.13
C TYR A 7 -50.18 -12.62 25.76
N HIS A 8 -49.15 -12.66 24.92
CA HIS A 8 -47.78 -12.22 25.22
C HIS A 8 -47.71 -10.70 25.14
N GLN A 9 -47.03 -10.01 26.07
CA GLN A 9 -46.60 -8.64 25.82
C GLN A 9 -45.28 -8.27 26.51
N TYR A 10 -44.25 -8.18 25.67
CA TYR A 10 -42.97 -7.45 25.74
C TYR A 10 -42.46 -6.91 27.09
N ASN A 11 -41.37 -7.50 27.57
CA ASN A 11 -40.55 -6.93 28.63
C ASN A 11 -39.73 -5.72 28.12
N LYS A 12 -40.05 -4.57 28.72
CA LYS A 12 -39.25 -3.34 28.95
C LYS A 12 -37.74 -3.49 28.62
N TYR A 13 -37.28 -2.81 27.56
CA TYR A 13 -35.86 -2.55 27.36
C TYR A 13 -35.38 -1.58 28.44
N GLY A 14 -34.49 -2.07 29.30
CA GLY A 14 -33.83 -1.29 30.34
C GLY A 14 -32.98 -0.17 29.75
N GLN A 15 -33.06 1.00 30.38
CA GLN A 15 -32.14 2.12 30.17
C GLN A 15 -30.70 1.62 30.32
N SER A 16 -29.92 1.69 29.25
CA SER A 16 -28.48 1.45 29.36
C SER A 16 -27.84 2.70 29.95
N ASN A 17 -27.39 2.59 31.21
CA ASN A 17 -26.52 3.58 31.82
C ASN A 17 -25.31 3.77 30.90
N TYR A 18 -25.06 5.00 30.47
CA TYR A 18 -23.86 5.36 29.73
C TYR A 18 -22.66 5.17 30.64
N SER A 19 -22.04 4.00 30.56
CA SER A 19 -20.69 3.78 31.08
C SER A 19 -19.73 4.18 29.96
N PRO A 20 -18.82 5.14 30.18
CA PRO A 20 -17.78 5.44 29.19
C PRO A 20 -17.04 4.13 28.89
N LYS A 21 -17.02 3.73 27.62
CA LYS A 21 -16.29 2.53 27.18
C LYS A 21 -14.84 2.73 27.59
N ALA A 22 -14.22 1.72 28.23
CA ALA A 22 -12.84 1.80 28.69
C ALA A 22 -11.93 2.34 27.58
N ALA A 23 -11.03 3.27 27.92
CA ALA A 23 -10.05 3.80 26.98
C ALA A 23 -9.33 2.64 26.27
N VAL A 24 -9.17 2.76 24.95
CA VAL A 24 -8.47 1.75 24.14
C VAL A 24 -7.05 1.59 24.69
N LYS A 25 -6.79 0.49 25.41
CA LYS A 25 -5.57 0.32 26.23
C LYS A 25 -4.28 0.14 25.42
N ASN A 26 -4.37 -0.24 24.13
CA ASN A 26 -3.21 -0.47 23.27
C ASN A 26 -3.33 0.37 22.00
N PHE A 27 -2.31 1.17 21.71
CA PHE A 27 -2.21 2.02 20.53
C PHE A 27 -1.93 1.15 19.29
N THR A 28 -2.97 0.56 18.70
CA THR A 28 -2.86 -0.42 17.59
C THR A 28 -2.25 0.15 16.32
N ASP A 29 -2.37 1.45 16.10
CA ASP A 29 -2.11 2.06 14.80
C ASP A 29 -0.62 2.30 14.60
N LEU A 30 0.06 2.70 15.68
CA LEU A 30 1.49 2.95 15.67
C LEU A 30 2.28 1.66 15.49
N GLU A 31 1.86 0.57 16.17
CA GLU A 31 2.48 -0.73 16.01
C GLU A 31 2.37 -1.25 14.58
N VAL A 32 1.18 -1.14 13.98
CA VAL A 32 0.93 -1.55 12.58
C VAL A 32 1.79 -0.75 11.61
N TYR A 33 1.88 0.56 11.83
CA TYR A 33 2.71 1.45 11.02
C TYR A 33 4.20 1.10 11.14
N GLN A 34 4.71 0.93 12.37
CA GLN A 34 6.11 0.57 12.61
C GLN A 34 6.48 -0.76 11.96
N LYS A 35 5.65 -1.79 12.12
CA LYS A 35 5.89 -3.10 11.48
C LYS A 35 5.82 -3.05 9.97
N ALA A 36 4.90 -2.26 9.40
CA ALA A 36 4.87 -2.03 7.96
C ALA A 36 6.16 -1.37 7.48
N LEU A 37 6.64 -0.33 8.18
CA LEU A 37 7.85 0.39 7.82
C LEU A 37 9.11 -0.49 7.96
N GLU A 38 9.21 -1.30 9.01
CA GLU A 38 10.27 -2.31 9.17
C GLU A 38 10.34 -3.23 7.95
N GLY A 39 9.20 -3.69 7.43
CA GLY A 39 9.16 -4.53 6.22
C GLY A 39 9.52 -3.79 4.95
N SER A 40 9.05 -2.55 4.78
CA SER A 40 9.46 -1.70 3.66
C SER A 40 10.96 -1.44 3.65
N VAL A 41 11.57 -1.21 4.82
CA VAL A 41 13.01 -0.98 4.96
C VAL A 41 13.80 -2.24 4.60
N PHE A 42 13.37 -3.43 5.04
CA PHE A 42 14.00 -4.69 4.64
C PHE A 42 14.04 -4.84 3.12
N VAL A 43 12.90 -4.65 2.45
CA VAL A 43 12.82 -4.77 0.99
C VAL A 43 13.70 -3.70 0.30
N ALA A 44 13.69 -2.47 0.78
CA ALA A 44 14.50 -1.41 0.20
C ALA A 44 16.00 -1.56 0.47
N SER A 45 16.42 -2.04 1.65
CA SER A 45 17.82 -2.15 2.04
C SER A 45 18.48 -3.39 1.45
N GLU A 46 17.86 -4.55 1.59
CA GLU A 46 18.49 -5.82 1.25
C GLU A 46 18.43 -6.07 -0.25
N VAL A 47 17.33 -5.68 -0.90
CA VAL A 47 17.15 -5.94 -2.33
C VAL A 47 17.89 -4.92 -3.20
N MET A 48 18.10 -3.69 -2.71
CA MET A 48 18.94 -2.71 -3.42
C MET A 48 20.44 -2.89 -3.16
N LYS A 49 20.85 -3.46 -2.02
CA LYS A 49 22.28 -3.71 -1.70
C LYS A 49 22.77 -5.08 -2.17
N GLY A 50 21.88 -6.07 -2.30
CA GLY A 50 22.19 -7.42 -2.77
C GLY A 50 22.46 -7.52 -4.28
N ARG A 51 22.14 -6.49 -5.07
CA ARG A 51 22.62 -6.42 -6.46
C ARG A 51 24.08 -5.96 -6.46
N PRO A 52 25.03 -6.73 -7.05
CA PRO A 52 26.34 -6.17 -7.35
C PRO A 52 26.12 -4.88 -8.15
N ALA A 53 26.91 -3.84 -7.86
CA ALA A 53 26.77 -2.48 -8.38
C ALA A 53 26.87 -2.33 -9.91
N ALA A 54 26.83 -3.42 -10.67
CA ALA A 54 26.63 -3.42 -12.10
C ALA A 54 25.18 -2.97 -12.40
N ASP A 55 25.06 -1.95 -13.23
CA ASP A 55 23.84 -1.57 -13.94
C ASP A 55 22.83 -0.64 -13.26
N VAL A 56 23.18 -0.01 -12.14
CA VAL A 56 22.61 1.34 -11.86
C VAL A 56 23.43 2.35 -12.64
N GLY A 57 23.25 2.34 -13.97
CA GLY A 57 23.58 3.48 -14.80
C GLY A 57 22.98 4.70 -14.13
N LYS A 58 23.83 5.68 -13.79
CA LYS A 58 23.49 6.89 -13.05
C LYS A 58 22.18 7.47 -13.59
N ALA A 59 21.06 7.12 -12.95
CA ALA A 59 19.80 7.80 -13.17
C ALA A 59 20.03 9.18 -12.60
N GLU A 60 20.26 10.13 -13.49
CA GLU A 60 20.39 11.54 -13.15
C GLU A 60 19.20 11.90 -12.26
N ILE A 61 19.51 12.25 -11.01
CA ILE A 61 18.58 12.89 -10.11
C ILE A 61 18.27 14.23 -10.78
N GLY A 62 17.22 14.22 -11.59
CA GLY A 62 16.64 15.40 -12.20
C GLY A 62 16.30 16.35 -11.08
N LYS A 63 17.18 17.34 -10.89
CA LYS A 63 16.93 18.45 -9.98
C LYS A 63 15.62 19.08 -10.45
N SER A 64 14.69 19.13 -9.50
CA SER A 64 13.42 19.85 -9.52
C SER A 64 13.40 21.04 -10.46
N HIS A 65 12.43 21.00 -11.37
CA HIS A 65 11.90 22.11 -12.14
C HIS A 65 11.49 23.27 -11.22
N MET A 66 12.34 24.28 -11.10
CA MET A 66 11.95 25.64 -10.70
C MET A 66 13.16 26.57 -10.86
N SER A 67 12.99 27.63 -11.65
CA SER A 67 13.94 28.74 -11.86
C SER A 67 15.14 28.42 -12.75
N GLN A 68 15.07 28.81 -14.02
CA GLN A 68 15.90 29.87 -14.61
C GLN A 68 15.39 30.11 -16.04
N ILE A 69 14.51 31.08 -16.17
CA ILE A 69 14.23 31.79 -17.41
C ILE A 69 15.48 32.60 -17.77
N SER A 70 15.82 32.59 -19.06
CA SER A 70 16.86 33.38 -19.74
C SER A 70 18.30 32.85 -19.70
N LYS A 71 18.79 32.37 -20.85
CA LYS A 71 19.71 33.11 -21.74
C LYS A 71 20.22 32.21 -22.88
N LYS A 72 20.21 32.80 -24.09
CA LYS A 72 20.93 32.40 -25.33
C LYS A 72 20.45 31.10 -26.00
N GLN A 73 19.81 31.04 -27.17
CA GLN A 73 19.98 31.76 -28.46
C GLN A 73 21.44 31.90 -28.92
N GLU A 74 21.68 31.50 -30.18
CA GLU A 74 22.97 31.32 -30.90
C GLU A 74 23.56 29.91 -30.72
N THR A 75 23.77 29.07 -31.74
CA THR A 75 23.99 29.31 -33.18
C THR A 75 23.73 28.02 -33.97
N ILE A 76 22.84 28.11 -34.95
CA ILE A 76 22.78 27.20 -36.08
C ILE A 76 23.89 27.63 -37.05
N SER A 77 24.84 26.74 -37.36
CA SER A 77 25.28 26.44 -38.74
C SER A 77 26.65 25.74 -38.78
N LYS A 78 26.77 24.86 -39.78
CA LYS A 78 27.98 24.28 -40.41
C LYS A 78 28.49 22.98 -39.79
N LYS A 79 28.21 21.86 -40.50
CA LYS A 79 29.14 21.16 -41.43
C LYS A 79 28.59 19.73 -41.64
N ALA A 80 27.80 19.48 -42.67
CA ALA A 80 28.23 19.10 -44.02
C ALA A 80 29.12 17.84 -44.08
N LEU A 81 28.51 16.75 -44.55
CA LEU A 81 29.00 15.76 -45.54
C LEU A 81 30.29 14.98 -45.30
N SER A 82 30.14 13.66 -45.10
CA SER A 82 30.81 12.54 -45.82
C SER A 82 30.29 11.24 -45.14
N SER A 83 29.83 10.15 -45.76
CA SER A 83 29.97 9.60 -47.11
C SER A 83 29.00 8.39 -47.23
N LYS A 84 28.55 8.14 -48.47
CA LYS A 84 27.88 6.92 -48.98
C LYS A 84 28.31 5.60 -48.33
N SER A 85 27.36 4.69 -48.11
CA SER A 85 27.30 3.41 -48.86
C SER A 85 26.09 2.53 -48.47
N GLN A 86 25.33 2.16 -49.50
CA GLN A 86 24.85 0.80 -49.78
C GLN A 86 23.80 0.14 -48.86
N ILE A 87 22.70 -0.17 -49.54
CA ILE A 87 21.61 -1.09 -49.22
C ILE A 87 22.15 -2.42 -48.65
N SER A 88 21.58 -2.86 -47.54
CA SER A 88 21.44 -4.29 -47.25
C SER A 88 20.02 -4.59 -46.77
N ASN A 89 19.44 -5.63 -47.37
CA ASN A 89 18.07 -6.11 -47.19
C ASN A 89 17.64 -6.25 -45.72
N PRO A 90 16.33 -6.09 -45.42
CA PRO A 90 15.79 -6.51 -44.13
C PRO A 90 15.87 -8.04 -44.05
N LYS A 91 16.91 -8.54 -43.40
CA LYS A 91 16.94 -9.94 -42.98
C LYS A 91 15.80 -10.14 -42.01
N GLN A 92 14.87 -11.01 -42.38
CA GLN A 92 13.92 -11.71 -41.53
C GLN A 92 14.44 -11.80 -40.08
N ALA A 93 13.90 -10.96 -39.21
CA ALA A 93 13.99 -11.14 -37.78
C ALA A 93 13.15 -12.38 -37.48
N LYS A 94 13.84 -13.50 -37.32
CA LYS A 94 13.28 -14.69 -36.72
C LYS A 94 12.93 -14.27 -35.29
N ASP A 95 11.65 -14.11 -34.99
CA ASP A 95 11.13 -13.82 -33.65
C ASP A 95 11.47 -14.98 -32.71
N SER A 96 12.75 -15.08 -32.34
CA SER A 96 13.19 -15.87 -31.21
C SER A 96 12.91 -14.99 -30.01
N TRP A 97 11.85 -15.32 -29.27
CA TRP A 97 11.60 -14.74 -27.96
C TRP A 97 12.79 -15.13 -27.07
N GLU A 98 13.84 -14.31 -27.05
CA GLU A 98 14.91 -14.50 -26.08
C GLU A 98 14.37 -14.07 -24.72
N PHE A 99 14.16 -15.04 -23.84
CA PHE A 99 13.73 -14.79 -22.48
C PHE A 99 14.85 -14.10 -21.70
N ASN A 100 14.62 -12.85 -21.31
CA ASN A 100 15.57 -12.08 -20.53
C ASN A 100 15.31 -12.27 -19.02
N SER A 101 16.12 -13.14 -18.38
CA SER A 101 16.02 -13.43 -16.95
C SER A 101 16.27 -12.18 -16.09
N ASP A 102 17.22 -11.34 -16.48
CA ASP A 102 17.60 -10.14 -15.72
C ASP A 102 16.47 -9.10 -15.70
N GLU A 103 15.76 -8.95 -16.82
CA GLU A 103 14.60 -8.07 -16.94
C GLU A 103 13.42 -8.57 -16.08
N LEU A 104 13.20 -9.89 -16.03
CA LEU A 104 12.20 -10.50 -15.16
C LEU A 104 12.52 -10.24 -13.68
N GLU A 105 13.76 -10.53 -13.26
CA GLU A 105 14.21 -10.31 -11.87
C GLU A 105 14.11 -8.83 -11.48
N SER A 106 14.51 -7.92 -12.36
CA SER A 106 14.37 -6.47 -12.16
C SER A 106 12.91 -6.07 -11.97
N THR A 107 12.00 -6.64 -12.75
CA THR A 107 10.56 -6.37 -12.66
C THR A 107 9.96 -6.88 -11.36
N ILE A 108 10.29 -8.11 -10.94
CA ILE A 108 9.84 -8.68 -9.66
C ILE A 108 10.32 -7.80 -8.50
N ILE A 109 11.60 -7.46 -8.47
CA ILE A 109 12.20 -6.63 -7.43
C ILE A 109 11.55 -5.24 -7.38
N LYS A 110 11.38 -4.58 -8.53
CA LYS A 110 10.77 -3.24 -8.60
C LYS A 110 9.34 -3.25 -8.09
N THR A 111 8.54 -4.23 -8.52
CA THR A 111 7.13 -4.35 -8.09
C THR A 111 7.00 -4.69 -6.61
N MET A 112 7.90 -5.53 -6.08
CA MET A 112 8.02 -5.81 -4.66
C MET A 112 8.33 -4.53 -3.85
N CYS A 113 9.33 -3.75 -4.25
CA CYS A 113 9.70 -2.49 -3.58
C CYS A 113 8.53 -1.48 -3.56
N ILE A 114 7.88 -1.25 -4.71
CA ILE A 114 6.73 -0.35 -4.81
C ILE A 114 5.61 -0.82 -3.88
N THR A 115 5.33 -2.12 -3.86
CA THR A 115 4.27 -2.69 -3.02
C THR A 115 4.61 -2.55 -1.54
N ALA A 116 5.84 -2.87 -1.13
CA ALA A 116 6.29 -2.76 0.25
C ALA A 116 6.19 -1.32 0.78
N LEU A 117 6.60 -0.34 -0.03
CA LEU A 117 6.53 1.09 0.34
C LEU A 117 5.10 1.65 0.33
N SER A 118 4.18 1.07 -0.44
CA SER A 118 2.78 1.53 -0.48
C SER A 118 2.03 1.25 0.82
N ILE A 119 2.37 0.18 1.53
CA ILE A 119 1.67 -0.28 2.74
C ILE A 119 1.69 0.78 3.86
N PRO A 120 2.85 1.31 4.31
CA PRO A 120 2.86 2.34 5.34
C PRO A 120 2.17 3.65 4.91
N HIS A 121 2.22 4.01 3.62
CA HIS A 121 1.50 5.18 3.10
C HIS A 121 0.00 5.01 3.20
N LEU A 122 -0.54 3.85 2.78
CA LEU A 122 -1.97 3.55 2.87
C LEU A 122 -2.46 3.51 4.33
N ILE A 123 -1.64 3.00 5.26
CA ILE A 123 -1.97 3.02 6.69
C ILE A 123 -2.09 4.47 7.18
N ALA A 124 -1.15 5.34 6.83
CA ALA A 124 -1.18 6.76 7.21
C ALA A 124 -2.37 7.51 6.59
N GLU A 125 -2.67 7.24 5.32
CA GLU A 125 -3.83 7.80 4.62
C GLU A 125 -5.14 7.37 5.29
N SER A 126 -5.28 6.08 5.57
CA SER A 126 -6.45 5.52 6.25
C SER A 126 -6.65 6.13 7.64
N HIS A 127 -5.56 6.28 8.40
CA HIS A 127 -5.57 6.93 9.71
C HIS A 127 -6.08 8.37 9.62
N SER A 128 -5.71 9.11 8.57
CA SER A 128 -6.15 10.49 8.37
C SER A 128 -7.65 10.60 8.06
N LYS A 129 -8.22 9.58 7.39
CA LYS A 129 -9.63 9.52 6.97
C LYS A 129 -10.58 8.88 7.99
N ARG A 130 -10.09 8.38 9.12
CA ARG A 130 -10.90 7.61 10.09
C ARG A 130 -11.95 8.42 10.87
N PHE A 131 -11.80 9.74 10.91
CA PHE A 131 -12.61 10.61 11.77
C PHE A 131 -13.93 11.07 11.09
N GLY A 132 -14.12 10.78 9.80
CA GLY A 132 -15.37 11.08 9.10
C GLY A 132 -16.46 10.04 9.35
N GLU A 133 -17.68 10.35 8.89
CA GLU A 133 -18.81 9.40 8.88
C GLU A 133 -18.69 8.35 7.76
N SER A 134 -17.75 8.54 6.83
CA SER A 134 -17.55 7.66 5.67
C SER A 134 -16.79 6.39 6.02
N THR A 135 -17.07 5.32 5.27
CA THR A 135 -16.31 4.06 5.36
C THR A 135 -15.06 4.06 4.49
N GLU A 136 -14.58 5.22 4.04
CA GLU A 136 -13.44 5.35 3.12
C GLU A 136 -12.15 4.81 3.75
N CYS A 137 -11.90 5.14 5.03
CA CYS A 137 -10.75 4.61 5.76
C CYS A 137 -10.73 3.07 5.77
N LEU A 138 -11.90 2.42 5.88
CA LEU A 138 -12.01 0.96 5.89
C LEU A 138 -11.63 0.35 4.54
N LYS A 139 -12.01 1.00 3.43
CA LYS A 139 -11.63 0.58 2.07
C LYS A 139 -10.12 0.67 1.85
N ILE A 140 -9.49 1.72 2.39
CA ILE A 140 -8.02 1.84 2.34
C ILE A 140 -7.36 0.73 3.15
N LEU A 141 -7.91 0.35 4.31
CA LEU A 141 -7.41 -0.81 5.06
C LEU A 141 -7.62 -2.15 4.33
N ASP A 142 -8.67 -2.29 3.51
CA ASP A 142 -8.82 -3.46 2.62
C ASP A 142 -7.69 -3.49 1.58
N GLU A 143 -7.34 -2.35 1.00
CA GLU A 143 -6.20 -2.22 0.10
C GLU A 143 -4.87 -2.56 0.80
N VAL A 144 -4.67 -2.13 2.06
CA VAL A 144 -3.49 -2.53 2.86
C VAL A 144 -3.38 -4.06 2.98
N MET A 145 -4.49 -4.75 3.26
CA MET A 145 -4.50 -6.21 3.35
C MET A 145 -4.21 -6.87 2.00
N LEU A 146 -4.75 -6.31 0.90
CA LEU A 146 -4.43 -6.77 -0.46
C LEU A 146 -2.93 -6.65 -0.74
N ARG A 147 -2.32 -5.52 -0.38
CA ARG A 147 -0.87 -5.30 -0.56
C ARG A 147 -0.04 -6.25 0.29
N CYS A 148 -0.46 -6.56 1.52
CA CYS A 148 0.19 -7.59 2.33
C CYS A 148 0.18 -8.96 1.64
N ASN A 149 -0.95 -9.36 1.04
CA ASN A 149 -1.03 -10.62 0.29
C ASN A 149 -0.12 -10.62 -0.93
N LYS A 150 -0.09 -9.52 -1.69
CA LYS A 150 0.83 -9.36 -2.82
C LYS A 150 2.30 -9.44 -2.40
N MET A 151 2.65 -8.85 -1.25
CA MET A 151 4.01 -8.94 -0.72
C MET A 151 4.45 -10.37 -0.44
N VAL A 152 3.57 -11.22 0.09
CA VAL A 152 3.90 -12.64 0.28
C VAL A 152 4.26 -13.30 -1.06
N VAL A 153 3.45 -13.07 -2.09
CA VAL A 153 3.73 -13.61 -3.45
C VAL A 153 5.06 -13.08 -3.99
N TYR A 154 5.31 -11.77 -3.86
CA TYR A 154 6.57 -11.18 -4.35
C TYR A 154 7.80 -11.67 -3.58
N LEU A 155 7.69 -11.92 -2.27
CA LEU A 155 8.77 -12.47 -1.46
C LEU A 155 9.07 -13.93 -1.84
N GLU A 156 8.03 -14.73 -2.12
CA GLU A 156 8.22 -16.10 -2.62
C GLU A 156 8.86 -16.11 -4.01
N GLN A 157 8.41 -15.23 -4.92
CA GLN A 157 9.04 -15.04 -6.23
C GLN A 157 10.50 -14.60 -6.11
N ALA A 158 10.80 -13.63 -5.24
CA ALA A 158 12.16 -13.15 -5.02
C ALA A 158 13.06 -14.20 -4.36
N ARG A 159 12.50 -15.12 -3.56
CA ARG A 159 13.22 -16.25 -2.97
C ARG A 159 13.53 -17.34 -4.00
N ASP A 160 12.56 -17.70 -4.82
CA ASP A 160 12.63 -18.89 -5.68
C ASP A 160 13.18 -18.59 -7.08
N ILE A 161 12.99 -17.37 -7.57
CA ILE A 161 13.35 -16.97 -8.94
C ILE A 161 14.58 -16.05 -8.93
N CYS A 162 14.60 -15.05 -8.03
CA CYS A 162 15.66 -14.05 -8.04
C CYS A 162 16.90 -14.52 -7.26
N GLN A 163 18.09 -14.27 -7.81
CA GLN A 163 19.36 -14.64 -7.18
C GLN A 163 19.79 -13.56 -6.18
N THR A 164 18.98 -13.37 -5.13
CA THR A 164 19.14 -12.26 -4.17
C THR A 164 20.30 -12.43 -3.19
N GLY A 165 20.81 -13.66 -3.02
CA GLY A 165 21.82 -13.97 -1.99
C GLY A 165 21.30 -13.93 -0.54
N ILE A 166 19.98 -13.74 -0.36
CA ILE A 166 19.33 -13.68 0.95
C ILE A 166 18.93 -15.10 1.37
N GLU A 167 19.18 -15.43 2.64
CA GLU A 167 18.83 -16.74 3.20
C GLU A 167 17.30 -16.97 3.19
N THR A 168 16.87 -18.18 2.85
CA THR A 168 15.46 -18.60 2.87
C THR A 168 14.75 -18.32 4.20
N ALA A 169 15.45 -18.46 5.33
CA ALA A 169 14.91 -18.16 6.65
C ALA A 169 14.50 -16.68 6.79
N ARG A 170 15.29 -15.76 6.21
CA ARG A 170 14.98 -14.32 6.24
C ARG A 170 13.74 -13.97 5.43
N PHE A 171 13.53 -14.61 4.27
CA PHE A 171 12.27 -14.49 3.53
C PHE A 171 11.08 -14.97 4.34
N LYS A 172 11.21 -16.10 5.05
CA LYS A 172 10.15 -16.63 5.91
C LYS A 172 9.78 -15.66 7.02
N GLU A 173 10.77 -15.09 7.72
CA GLU A 173 10.53 -14.08 8.75
C GLU A 173 9.78 -12.86 8.20
N GLU A 174 10.11 -12.44 6.97
CA GLU A 174 9.46 -11.32 6.31
C GLU A 174 8.00 -11.64 5.91
N ILE A 175 7.75 -12.84 5.39
CA ILE A 175 6.40 -13.34 5.08
C ILE A 175 5.54 -13.36 6.35
N ASP A 176 6.08 -13.89 7.46
CA ASP A 176 5.38 -13.96 8.74
C ASP A 176 5.04 -12.54 9.26
N LYS A 177 5.90 -11.55 9.02
CA LYS A 177 5.65 -10.14 9.34
C LYS A 177 4.47 -9.57 8.55
N TYR A 178 4.35 -9.84 7.25
CA TYR A 178 3.21 -9.38 6.46
C TYR A 178 1.88 -10.04 6.88
N PHE A 179 1.90 -11.31 7.31
CA PHE A 179 0.73 -11.93 7.93
C PHE A 179 0.33 -11.28 9.26
N TYR A 180 1.33 -10.90 10.06
CA TYR A 180 1.11 -10.17 11.32
C TYR A 180 0.44 -8.82 11.06
N ILE A 181 0.99 -8.02 10.14
CA ILE A 181 0.45 -6.72 9.75
C ILE A 181 -1.00 -6.88 9.27
N ARG A 182 -1.26 -7.82 8.35
CA ARG A 182 -2.61 -8.10 7.84
C ARG A 182 -3.61 -8.40 8.96
N ARG A 183 -3.23 -9.24 9.93
CA ARG A 183 -4.09 -9.58 11.09
C ARG A 183 -4.40 -8.36 11.95
N LYS A 184 -3.40 -7.51 12.19
CA LYS A 184 -3.57 -6.30 12.99
C LYS A 184 -4.44 -5.27 12.26
N VAL A 185 -4.27 -5.11 10.95
CA VAL A 185 -5.14 -4.26 10.10
C VAL A 185 -6.59 -4.75 10.12
N LEU A 186 -6.83 -6.06 10.05
CA LEU A 186 -8.18 -6.61 10.18
C LEU A 186 -8.82 -6.28 11.55
N ASN A 187 -8.03 -6.37 12.63
CA ASN A 187 -8.50 -5.98 13.96
C ASN A 187 -8.79 -4.49 14.04
N LEU A 188 -7.96 -3.66 13.40
CA LEU A 188 -8.14 -2.23 13.31
C LEU A 188 -9.45 -1.87 12.58
N GLN A 189 -9.71 -2.47 11.43
CA GLN A 189 -10.96 -2.31 10.69
C GLN A 189 -12.18 -2.65 11.55
N ARG A 190 -12.13 -3.73 12.33
CA ARG A 190 -13.23 -4.13 13.22
C ARG A 190 -13.49 -3.09 14.30
N VAL A 191 -12.45 -2.50 14.88
CA VAL A 191 -12.57 -1.45 15.89
C VAL A 191 -13.13 -0.17 15.26
N TRP A 192 -12.58 0.26 14.12
CA TRP A 192 -13.01 1.49 13.45
C TRP A 192 -14.42 1.39 12.89
N ARG A 193 -14.82 0.23 12.35
CA ARG A 193 -16.20 -0.01 11.90
C ARG A 193 -17.21 0.16 13.05
N LYS A 194 -16.90 -0.39 14.24
CA LYS A 194 -17.75 -0.21 15.43
C LYS A 194 -17.84 1.25 15.86
N TYR A 195 -16.74 1.99 15.77
CA TYR A 195 -16.69 3.42 16.07
C TYR A 195 -17.56 4.23 15.10
N ILE A 196 -17.41 4.03 13.78
CA ILE A 196 -18.19 4.71 12.74
C ILE A 196 -19.70 4.46 12.93
N ILE A 197 -20.11 3.21 13.13
CA ILE A 197 -21.53 2.87 13.37
C ILE A 197 -22.06 3.55 14.65
N SER A 198 -21.24 3.60 15.71
CA SER A 198 -21.66 4.26 16.96
C SER A 198 -21.87 5.77 16.77
N ASN A 199 -21.07 6.41 15.93
CA ASN A 199 -21.16 7.85 15.67
C ASN A 199 -22.30 8.21 14.71
N GLN A 200 -22.61 7.36 13.72
CA GLN A 200 -23.75 7.56 12.82
C GLN A 200 -25.11 7.54 13.53
N GLY A 201 -25.20 6.85 14.68
CA GLY A 201 -26.41 6.82 15.52
C GLY A 201 -26.58 8.01 16.45
N GLN A 202 -25.60 8.92 16.53
CA GLN A 202 -25.66 10.15 17.32
C GLN A 202 -25.95 11.36 16.42
N SER A 203 -27.12 11.38 15.78
CA SER A 203 -27.62 12.63 15.21
C SER A 203 -28.02 13.56 16.37
N PHE A 204 -27.34 14.70 16.47
CA PHE A 204 -27.77 15.76 17.39
C PHE A 204 -29.19 16.19 17.00
N PRO A 205 -30.13 16.33 17.96
CA PRO A 205 -31.45 16.86 17.64
C PRO A 205 -31.26 18.23 16.99
N ALA A 206 -31.83 18.41 15.81
CA ALA A 206 -31.80 19.68 15.09
C ALA A 206 -32.23 20.79 16.06
N SER A 207 -31.34 21.76 16.29
CA SER A 207 -31.64 22.92 17.13
C SER A 207 -32.96 23.50 16.64
N LYS A 208 -33.98 23.52 17.52
CA LYS A 208 -35.25 24.19 17.23
C LYS A 208 -34.89 25.59 16.74
N LYS A 209 -35.33 25.92 15.52
CA LYS A 209 -35.27 27.29 15.03
C LYS A 209 -36.12 28.12 15.99
N ASP A 210 -35.48 29.04 16.70
CA ASP A 210 -36.18 30.13 17.35
C ASP A 210 -36.82 30.97 16.25
N CYS A 211 -38.15 30.89 16.15
CA CYS A 211 -38.97 31.85 15.40
C CYS A 211 -39.09 33.13 16.24
N PRO A 212 -38.80 34.31 15.70
CA PRO A 212 -39.61 35.48 15.91
C PRO A 212 -40.84 35.49 15.00
#